data_AF-A0A352K0A2-F1
#
_entry.id   AF-A0A352K0A2-F1
#
_cell.length_a   1.000
_cell.length_b   1.000
_cell.length_c   1.000
_cell.angle_alpha   90.00
_cell.angle_beta   90.00
_cell.angle_gamma   90.00
#
_symmetry.space_group_name_H-M   'P 1'
#
loop_
_entity.id
_entity.type
_entity.pdbx_description
1 polymer ?
#
loop_
_entity_poly.entity_id
_entity_poly.type
_entity_poly.pdbx_seq_one_letter_code
_entity_poly.pdbx_strand_id
1 'polypeptide(L)'
;MHGLLLFTALLTLVLLVYGLYQLNQRVMRLEAKKRQIASEKAAKERALAPPQRDKSVDIFHDLESEELFYAMTGEAHQELEFSEDARKRFELVIRKHLLEVLEKAKNGERSLDSETMIRTLRGPVRSWLPQDVVSSLLIQGGILANDPNDERAIASIRSTIDRLYLQLGYQTPEDVLGLDDQTTDPSEETTDEPKRPPGADGFM
;
A
#
# COMPACT_ATOMS: atom_id res chain seq x y z
N MET A 1 38.05 34.09 10.04
CA MET A 1 37.17 33.94 8.86
C MET A 1 36.44 32.59 8.81
N HIS A 2 37.06 31.46 9.21
CA HIS A 2 36.38 30.14 9.16
C HIS A 2 35.25 29.95 10.18
N GLY A 3 35.36 30.51 11.39
CA GLY A 3 34.30 30.41 12.40
C GLY A 3 32.99 31.10 11.98
N LEU A 4 33.06 32.20 11.22
CA LEU A 4 31.88 32.89 10.72
C LEU A 4 31.16 32.07 9.63
N LEU A 5 31.94 31.43 8.74
CA LEU A 5 31.40 30.54 7.70
C LEU A 5 30.73 29.29 8.28
N LEU A 6 31.32 28.70 9.33
CA LEU A 6 30.73 27.58 10.06
C LEU A 6 29.41 27.98 10.71
N PHE A 7 29.37 29.17 11.34
CA PHE A 7 28.14 29.66 11.97
C PHE A 7 27.04 29.92 10.94
N THR A 8 27.36 30.53 9.79
CA THR A 8 26.37 30.74 8.72
C THR A 8 25.88 29.43 8.12
N ALA A 9 26.77 28.44 7.93
CA ALA A 9 26.39 27.12 7.41
C ALA A 9 25.49 26.33 8.39
N LEU A 10 25.73 26.47 9.69
CA LEU A 10 24.91 25.82 10.71
C LEU A 10 23.53 26.50 10.80
N LEU A 11 23.48 27.82 10.67
CA LEU A 11 22.24 28.59 10.66
C LEU A 11 21.38 28.29 9.43
N THR A 12 21.98 28.14 8.24
CA THR A 12 21.24 27.72 7.04
C THR A 12 20.72 26.30 7.15
N LEU A 13 21.51 25.37 7.71
CA LEU A 13 21.06 23.98 7.94
C LEU A 13 19.83 23.93 8.85
N VAL A 14 19.85 24.67 9.97
CA VAL A 14 18.72 24.75 10.90
C VAL A 14 17.47 25.32 10.23
N LEU A 15 17.61 26.37 9.41
CA LEU A 15 16.50 26.92 8.64
C LEU A 15 15.93 25.93 7.62
N LEU A 16 16.78 25.13 6.98
CA LEU A 16 16.38 24.13 6.00
C LEU A 16 15.58 23.00 6.67
N VAL A 17 16.08 22.48 7.79
CA VAL A 17 15.38 21.45 8.59
C VAL A 17 14.05 21.99 9.12
N TYR A 18 14.04 23.23 9.62
CA TYR A 18 12.80 23.87 10.10
C TYR A 18 11.79 24.10 8.96
N GLY A 19 12.25 24.48 7.78
CA GLY A 19 11.42 24.62 6.58
C GLY A 19 10.76 23.30 6.17
N LEU A 20 11.55 22.22 6.11
CA LEU A 20 11.05 20.87 5.82
C LEU A 20 10.04 20.39 6.86
N TYR A 21 10.29 20.67 8.15
CA TYR A 21 9.36 20.34 9.23
C TYR A 21 8.03 21.09 9.09
N GLN A 22 8.06 22.40 8.80
CA GLN A 22 6.83 23.17 8.56
C GLN A 22 6.04 22.69 7.33
N LEU A 23 6.73 22.33 6.25
CA LEU A 23 6.11 21.78 5.05
C LEU A 23 5.36 20.49 5.37
N ASN A 24 5.99 19.58 6.12
CA ASN A 24 5.37 18.33 6.56
C ASN A 24 4.10 18.58 7.40
N GLN A 25 4.14 19.52 8.36
CA GLN A 25 2.94 19.89 9.12
C GLN A 25 1.84 20.55 8.28
N ARG A 26 2.22 21.32 7.25
CA ARG A 26 1.24 21.94 6.34
C ARG A 26 0.57 20.91 5.44
N VAL A 27 1.30 19.89 5.00
CA VAL A 27 0.73 18.75 4.25
C VAL A 27 -0.31 18.03 5.10
N MET A 28 0.02 17.69 6.36
CA MET A 28 -0.97 17.07 7.25
C MET A 28 -2.21 17.94 7.52
N ARG A 29 -2.05 19.27 7.62
CA ARG A 29 -3.21 20.19 7.76
C ARG A 29 -4.00 20.36 6.45
N LEU A 30 -3.34 20.28 5.30
CA LEU A 30 -3.99 20.32 4.00
C LEU A 30 -4.77 19.05 3.74
N GLU A 31 -4.23 17.89 4.13
CA GLU A 31 -4.96 16.62 4.15
C GLU A 31 -6.18 16.73 5.05
N ALA A 32 -6.04 17.22 6.30
CA ALA A 32 -7.18 17.41 7.19
C ALA A 32 -8.25 18.39 6.66
N LYS A 33 -7.86 19.44 5.92
CA LYS A 33 -8.81 20.35 5.27
C LYS A 33 -9.43 19.75 4.01
N LYS A 34 -8.68 18.98 3.24
CA LYS A 34 -9.19 18.20 2.10
C LYS A 34 -10.18 17.14 2.58
N ARG A 35 -9.94 16.52 3.75
CA ARG A 35 -10.88 15.62 4.43
C ARG A 35 -12.22 16.30 4.68
N GLN A 36 -12.25 17.50 5.26
CA GLN A 36 -13.52 18.21 5.51
C GLN A 36 -14.29 18.50 4.22
N ILE A 37 -13.59 18.90 3.16
CA ILE A 37 -14.22 19.25 1.87
C ILE A 37 -14.66 17.98 1.12
N ALA A 38 -13.87 16.91 1.17
CA ALA A 38 -14.19 15.62 0.55
C ALA A 38 -15.33 14.92 1.28
N SER A 39 -15.35 14.93 2.62
CA SER A 39 -16.45 14.39 3.42
C SER A 39 -17.74 15.17 3.22
N GLU A 40 -17.67 16.51 3.12
CA GLU A 40 -18.85 17.33 2.84
C GLU A 40 -19.39 17.07 1.43
N LYS A 41 -18.49 16.87 0.44
CA LYS A 41 -18.86 16.53 -0.93
C LYS A 41 -19.44 15.12 -1.02
N ALA A 42 -18.84 14.13 -0.37
CA ALA A 42 -19.32 12.74 -0.33
C ALA A 42 -20.66 12.63 0.41
N ALA A 43 -20.85 13.35 1.52
CA ALA A 43 -22.14 13.43 2.22
C ALA A 43 -23.24 14.04 1.34
N LYS A 44 -22.90 15.10 0.59
CA LYS A 44 -23.83 15.74 -0.35
C LYS A 44 -24.17 14.86 -1.55
N GLU A 45 -23.22 14.06 -2.02
CA GLU A 45 -23.39 13.10 -3.12
C GLU A 45 -24.21 11.87 -2.68
N ARG A 46 -23.98 11.36 -1.46
CA ARG A 46 -24.83 10.33 -0.81
C ARG A 46 -26.27 10.81 -0.60
N ALA A 47 -26.48 12.09 -0.29
CA ALA A 47 -27.82 12.67 -0.12
C ALA A 47 -28.61 12.81 -1.44
N LEU A 48 -27.93 12.79 -2.60
CA LEU A 48 -28.52 12.93 -3.93
C LEU A 48 -28.60 11.60 -4.69
N ALA A 49 -27.95 10.53 -4.22
CA ALA A 49 -27.96 9.24 -4.87
C ALA A 49 -29.30 8.50 -4.63
N PRO A 50 -29.90 7.88 -5.67
CA PRO A 50 -31.06 7.03 -5.49
C PRO A 50 -30.70 5.83 -4.59
N PRO A 51 -31.63 5.32 -3.77
CA PRO A 51 -31.34 4.21 -2.87
C PRO A 51 -30.89 3.00 -3.66
N GLN A 52 -29.61 2.65 -3.53
CA GLN A 52 -29.05 1.42 -4.09
C GLN A 52 -29.78 0.23 -3.44
N ARG A 53 -30.70 -0.35 -4.21
CA ARG A 53 -31.30 -1.66 -3.91
C ARG A 53 -30.28 -2.73 -4.29
N ASP A 54 -29.41 -3.07 -3.36
CA ASP A 54 -29.13 -4.47 -3.05
C ASP A 54 -28.48 -4.53 -1.67
N LYS A 55 -29.23 -4.96 -0.64
CA LYS A 55 -28.68 -5.19 0.69
C LYS A 55 -27.95 -6.54 0.70
N SER A 56 -26.97 -6.72 -0.17
CA SER A 56 -25.86 -7.59 0.21
C SER A 56 -25.22 -6.91 1.40
N VAL A 57 -25.06 -7.62 2.52
CA VAL A 57 -24.37 -7.10 3.70
C VAL A 57 -23.02 -6.56 3.23
N ASP A 58 -22.89 -5.24 3.11
CA ASP A 58 -21.64 -4.66 2.70
C ASP A 58 -20.66 -4.88 3.84
N ILE A 59 -19.63 -5.67 3.58
CA ILE A 59 -18.61 -6.05 4.56
C ILE A 59 -17.79 -4.84 5.03
N PHE A 60 -17.90 -3.71 4.31
CA PHE A 60 -17.26 -2.44 4.62
C PHE A 60 -18.21 -1.40 5.18
N HIS A 61 -19.47 -1.76 5.50
CA HIS A 61 -20.45 -0.85 6.11
C HIS A 61 -20.70 0.43 5.30
N ASP A 62 -20.74 0.33 3.97
CA ASP A 62 -20.88 1.44 3.00
C ASP A 62 -19.73 2.47 3.03
N LEU A 63 -18.59 2.12 3.65
CA LEU A 63 -17.38 2.93 3.67
C LEU A 63 -16.51 2.63 2.43
N GLU A 64 -16.00 3.70 1.83
CA GLU A 64 -15.15 3.65 0.63
C GLU A 64 -13.97 4.62 0.75
N SER A 65 -12.96 4.45 -0.13
CA SER A 65 -11.82 5.36 -0.28
C SER A 65 -11.13 5.68 1.06
N GLU A 66 -10.99 6.97 1.38
CA GLU A 66 -10.28 7.49 2.55
C GLU A 66 -11.01 7.15 3.86
N GLU A 67 -12.35 7.15 3.87
CA GLU A 67 -13.15 6.81 5.05
C GLU A 67 -12.91 5.35 5.47
N LEU A 68 -12.91 4.43 4.49
CA LEU A 68 -12.61 3.03 4.73
C LEU A 68 -11.18 2.83 5.24
N PHE A 69 -10.21 3.58 4.70
CA PHE A 69 -8.82 3.51 5.13
C PHE A 69 -8.67 3.85 6.63
N TYR A 70 -9.20 4.99 7.07
CA TYR A 70 -9.09 5.37 8.48
C TYR A 70 -9.96 4.54 9.41
N ALA A 71 -11.06 3.97 8.91
CA ALA A 71 -11.84 2.99 9.67
C ALA A 71 -11.03 1.70 9.90
N MET A 72 -10.28 1.25 8.89
CA MET A 72 -9.42 0.07 8.99
C MET A 72 -8.19 0.28 9.91
N THR A 73 -7.65 1.50 10.00
CA THR A 73 -6.59 1.84 10.97
C THR A 73 -7.11 2.04 12.40
N GLY A 74 -8.43 2.16 12.59
CA GLY A 74 -9.04 2.50 13.88
C GLY A 74 -8.89 3.98 14.27
N GLU A 75 -8.45 4.84 13.36
CA GLU A 75 -8.38 6.29 13.57
C GLU A 75 -9.75 6.97 13.41
N ALA A 76 -10.65 6.37 12.62
CA ALA A 76 -12.03 6.80 12.44
C ALA A 76 -12.99 5.62 12.68
N HIS A 77 -14.26 5.90 12.94
CA HIS A 77 -15.31 4.89 13.09
C HIS A 77 -14.96 3.72 14.03
N GLN A 78 -14.39 4.03 15.19
CA GLN A 78 -13.96 3.02 16.19
C GLN A 78 -15.12 2.16 16.71
N GLU A 79 -16.36 2.63 16.54
CA GLU A 79 -17.58 1.88 16.82
C GLU A 79 -17.84 0.71 15.85
N LEU A 80 -17.19 0.70 14.68
CA LEU A 80 -17.36 -0.34 13.67
C LEU A 80 -16.32 -1.45 13.87
N GLU A 81 -16.83 -2.67 14.09
CA GLU A 81 -16.00 -3.87 14.03
C GLU A 81 -15.98 -4.43 12.61
N PHE A 82 -14.78 -4.59 12.06
CA PHE A 82 -14.57 -5.27 10.79
C PHE A 82 -14.27 -6.74 11.02
N SER A 83 -14.96 -7.60 10.28
CA SER A 83 -14.66 -9.03 10.26
C SER A 83 -13.26 -9.31 9.71
N GLU A 84 -12.68 -10.46 10.09
CA GLU A 84 -11.39 -10.91 9.54
C GLU A 84 -11.41 -11.04 8.00
N ASP A 85 -12.55 -11.40 7.40
CA ASP A 85 -12.70 -11.47 5.94
C ASP A 85 -12.66 -10.07 5.30
N ALA A 86 -13.26 -9.06 5.97
CA ALA A 86 -13.16 -7.66 5.54
C ALA A 86 -11.72 -7.14 5.62
N ARG A 87 -11.01 -7.44 6.71
CA ARG A 87 -9.59 -7.09 6.89
C ARG A 87 -8.72 -7.70 5.79
N LYS A 88 -8.82 -9.02 5.56
CA LYS A 88 -8.07 -9.71 4.49
C LYS A 88 -8.38 -9.19 3.09
N ARG A 89 -9.65 -8.89 2.80
CA ARG A 89 -10.02 -8.29 1.51
C ARG A 89 -9.43 -6.90 1.36
N PHE A 90 -9.45 -6.09 2.42
CA PHE A 90 -8.87 -4.76 2.41
C PHE A 90 -7.35 -4.80 2.21
N GLU A 91 -6.65 -5.71 2.88
CA GLU A 91 -5.22 -5.96 2.67
C GLU A 91 -4.91 -6.27 1.20
N LEU A 92 -5.69 -7.15 0.57
CA LEU A 92 -5.55 -7.45 -0.86
C LEU A 92 -5.77 -6.21 -1.74
N VAL A 93 -6.76 -5.38 -1.41
CA VAL A 93 -7.04 -4.13 -2.12
C VAL A 93 -5.86 -3.16 -2.01
N ILE A 94 -5.30 -3.00 -0.82
CA ILE A 94 -4.11 -2.17 -0.58
C ILE A 94 -2.90 -2.69 -1.35
N ARG A 95 -2.63 -4.01 -1.29
CA ARG A 95 -1.53 -4.63 -2.06
C ARG A 95 -1.66 -4.34 -3.55
N LYS A 96 -2.87 -4.51 -4.12
CA LYS A 96 -3.12 -4.21 -5.53
C LYS A 96 -2.91 -2.73 -5.86
N HIS A 97 -3.39 -1.83 -5.00
CA HIS A 97 -3.22 -0.39 -5.20
C HIS A 97 -1.73 0.00 -5.20
N LEU A 98 -0.94 -0.54 -4.27
CA LEU A 98 0.52 -0.33 -4.24
C LEU A 98 1.19 -0.77 -5.56
N LEU A 99 0.84 -1.96 -6.07
CA LEU A 99 1.36 -2.48 -7.32
C LEU A 99 0.96 -1.60 -8.52
N GLU A 100 -0.29 -1.13 -8.58
CA GLU A 100 -0.73 -0.22 -9.64
C GLU A 100 0.04 1.12 -9.61
N VAL A 101 0.35 1.65 -8.43
CA VAL A 101 1.18 2.86 -8.29
C VAL A 101 2.61 2.62 -8.77
N LEU A 102 3.22 1.48 -8.41
CA LEU A 102 4.56 1.13 -8.88
C LEU A 102 4.59 0.88 -10.40
N GLU A 103 3.54 0.29 -10.97
CA GLU A 103 3.41 0.09 -12.41
C GLU A 103 3.30 1.43 -13.15
N LYS A 104 2.50 2.38 -12.64
CA LYS A 104 2.45 3.76 -13.15
C LYS A 104 3.82 4.42 -13.10
N ALA A 105 4.55 4.26 -11.99
CA ALA A 105 5.91 4.77 -11.83
C ALA A 105 6.84 4.21 -12.90
N LYS A 106 6.75 2.90 -13.18
CA LYS A 106 7.51 2.21 -14.23
C LYS A 106 7.21 2.75 -15.63
N ASN A 107 5.95 3.09 -15.89
CA ASN A 107 5.51 3.69 -17.15
C ASN A 107 5.87 5.18 -17.28
N GLY A 108 6.52 5.77 -16.27
CA GLY A 108 6.90 7.18 -16.24
C GLY A 108 5.74 8.14 -15.93
N GLU A 109 4.60 7.62 -15.49
CA GLU A 109 3.48 8.44 -15.04
C GLU A 109 3.82 9.13 -13.71
N ARG A 110 3.41 10.39 -13.59
CA ARG A 110 3.66 11.22 -12.39
C ARG A 110 2.37 11.71 -11.73
N SER A 111 1.23 11.08 -12.02
CA SER A 111 -0.04 11.50 -11.42
C SER A 111 -0.07 11.10 -9.95
N LEU A 112 -0.36 12.07 -9.08
CA LEU A 112 -0.43 11.88 -7.62
C LEU A 112 -1.86 11.53 -7.20
N ASP A 113 -2.44 10.54 -7.86
CA ASP A 113 -3.81 10.13 -7.58
C ASP A 113 -3.84 9.21 -6.35
N SER A 114 -4.34 9.74 -5.23
CA SER A 114 -4.52 8.97 -3.99
C SER A 114 -5.64 7.95 -4.07
N GLU A 115 -6.61 8.14 -4.97
CA GLU A 115 -7.76 7.24 -5.14
C GLU A 115 -7.63 6.42 -6.41
N THR A 116 -7.88 5.11 -6.27
CA THR A 116 -7.90 4.19 -7.40
C THR A 116 -9.01 3.16 -7.23
N MET A 117 -9.68 2.84 -8.34
CA MET A 117 -10.72 1.81 -8.37
C MET A 117 -10.10 0.43 -8.56
N ILE A 118 -10.03 -0.36 -7.49
CA ILE A 118 -9.42 -1.69 -7.53
C ILE A 118 -10.47 -2.75 -7.86
N ARG A 119 -10.25 -3.48 -8.95
CA ARG A 119 -11.14 -4.58 -9.34
C ARG A 119 -10.82 -5.85 -8.55
N THR A 120 -11.80 -6.35 -7.79
CA THR A 120 -11.71 -7.62 -7.06
C THR A 120 -12.77 -8.61 -7.53
N LEU A 121 -12.59 -9.89 -7.22
CA LEU A 121 -13.56 -10.94 -7.56
C LEU A 121 -14.94 -10.72 -6.92
N ARG A 122 -15.00 -9.99 -5.80
CA ARG A 122 -16.22 -9.67 -5.05
C ARG A 122 -16.76 -8.27 -5.36
N GLY A 123 -16.34 -7.68 -6.47
CA GLY A 123 -16.74 -6.34 -6.91
C GLY A 123 -15.63 -5.30 -6.82
N PRO A 124 -15.78 -4.18 -7.53
CA PRO A 124 -14.83 -3.07 -7.46
C PRO A 124 -14.86 -2.41 -6.08
N VAL A 125 -13.70 -2.00 -5.57
CA VAL A 125 -13.56 -1.28 -4.31
C VAL A 125 -12.78 0.00 -4.59
N ARG A 126 -13.32 1.15 -4.19
CA ARG A 126 -12.56 2.40 -4.22
C ARG A 126 -11.53 2.38 -3.10
N SER A 127 -10.27 2.31 -3.48
CA SER A 127 -9.14 2.31 -2.55
C SER A 127 -8.54 3.70 -2.49
N TRP A 128 -8.06 4.08 -1.30
CA TRP A 128 -7.31 5.30 -1.09
C TRP A 128 -5.99 4.98 -0.39
N LEU A 129 -4.92 5.67 -0.79
CA LEU A 129 -3.62 5.63 -0.13
C LEU A 129 -3.19 7.03 0.29
N PRO A 130 -2.49 7.17 1.44
CA PRO A 130 -1.88 8.41 1.87
C PRO A 130 -0.99 9.03 0.79
N GLN A 131 -1.05 10.36 0.66
CA GLN A 131 -0.36 11.05 -0.43
C GLN A 131 1.17 10.97 -0.30
N ASP A 132 1.70 10.91 0.93
CA ASP A 132 3.12 10.68 1.19
C ASP A 132 3.59 9.30 0.72
N VAL A 133 2.75 8.26 0.92
CA VAL A 133 3.00 6.91 0.42
C VAL A 133 3.00 6.89 -1.11
N VAL A 134 1.97 7.43 -1.77
CA VAL A 134 1.88 7.47 -3.24
C VAL A 134 3.07 8.25 -3.84
N SER A 135 3.41 9.39 -3.26
CA SER A 135 4.54 10.22 -3.72
C SER A 135 5.86 9.48 -3.62
N SER A 136 6.12 8.80 -2.49
CA SER A 136 7.32 8.00 -2.28
C SER A 136 7.42 6.88 -3.32
N LEU A 137 6.34 6.11 -3.51
CA LEU A 137 6.31 5.00 -4.45
C LEU A 137 6.50 5.43 -5.91
N LEU A 138 5.92 6.56 -6.34
CA LEU A 138 6.12 7.06 -7.70
C LEU A 138 7.55 7.53 -7.95
N ILE A 139 8.17 8.22 -6.98
CA ILE A 139 9.55 8.69 -7.12
C ILE A 139 10.51 7.51 -7.14
N GLN A 140 10.42 6.63 -6.15
CA GLN A 140 11.34 5.50 -6.01
C GLN A 140 11.08 4.43 -7.08
N GLY A 141 9.83 4.17 -7.44
CA GLY A 141 9.47 3.28 -8.53
C GLY A 141 9.96 3.79 -9.88
N GLY A 142 9.96 5.11 -10.10
CA GLY A 142 10.54 5.72 -11.29
C GLY A 142 12.07 5.61 -11.33
N ILE A 143 12.76 5.65 -10.18
CA ILE A 143 14.20 5.38 -10.09
C ILE A 143 14.47 3.91 -10.43
N LEU A 144 13.73 2.99 -9.82
CA LEU A 144 13.84 1.55 -10.05
C LEU A 144 13.55 1.15 -11.51
N ALA A 145 12.68 1.89 -12.19
CA ALA A 145 12.41 1.68 -13.61
C ALA A 145 13.60 2.02 -14.52
N ASN A 146 14.46 2.96 -14.10
CA ASN A 146 15.67 3.34 -14.82
C ASN A 146 16.88 2.50 -14.39
N ASP A 147 16.96 2.13 -13.10
CA ASP A 147 17.97 1.25 -12.54
C ASP A 147 17.32 0.16 -11.67
N PRO A 148 17.04 -1.03 -12.24
CA PRO A 148 16.33 -2.11 -11.54
C PRO A 148 17.05 -2.68 -10.32
N ASN A 149 18.36 -2.39 -10.15
CA ASN A 149 19.17 -2.92 -9.05
C ASN A 149 19.54 -1.84 -8.03
N ASP A 150 18.88 -0.67 -8.05
CA ASP A 150 19.12 0.37 -7.05
C ASP A 150 18.62 -0.09 -5.66
N GLU A 151 19.56 -0.59 -4.85
CA GLU A 151 19.31 -1.06 -3.48
C GLU A 151 18.66 0.03 -2.59
N ARG A 152 18.94 1.32 -2.83
CA ARG A 152 18.38 2.42 -2.04
C ARG A 152 16.92 2.63 -2.39
N ALA A 153 16.59 2.57 -3.68
CA ALA A 153 15.20 2.67 -4.13
C ALA A 153 14.37 1.50 -3.60
N ILE A 154 14.91 0.27 -3.68
CA ILE A 154 14.27 -0.94 -3.13
C ILE A 154 14.05 -0.80 -1.62
N ALA A 155 15.09 -0.41 -0.87
CA ALA A 155 14.97 -0.22 0.58
C ALA A 155 13.95 0.87 0.95
N SER A 156 13.89 1.96 0.17
CA SER A 156 12.92 3.05 0.40
C SER A 156 11.49 2.63 0.12
N ILE A 157 11.26 1.84 -0.95
CA ILE A 157 9.94 1.28 -1.26
C ILE A 157 9.51 0.32 -0.14
N ARG A 158 10.38 -0.63 0.25
CA ARG A 158 10.13 -1.57 1.35
C ARG A 158 9.76 -0.84 2.64
N SER A 159 10.57 0.15 3.06
CA SER A 159 10.31 0.93 4.27
C SER A 159 8.98 1.71 4.22
N THR A 160 8.60 2.22 3.04
CA THR A 160 7.31 2.92 2.86
C THR A 160 6.14 1.94 3.03
N ILE A 161 6.26 0.75 2.45
CA ILE A 161 5.23 -0.31 2.55
C ILE A 161 5.16 -0.83 3.98
N ASP A 162 6.29 -1.10 4.64
CA ASP A 162 6.34 -1.54 6.04
C ASP A 162 5.62 -0.58 6.97
N ARG A 163 5.89 0.73 6.82
CA ARG A 163 5.24 1.76 7.63
C ARG A 163 3.72 1.78 7.41
N LEU A 164 3.27 1.60 6.17
CA LEU A 164 1.85 1.54 5.84
C LEU A 164 1.19 0.30 6.46
N TYR A 165 1.81 -0.87 6.34
CA TYR A 165 1.29 -2.13 6.89
C TYR A 165 1.25 -2.10 8.42
N LEU A 166 2.27 -1.54 9.06
CA LEU A 166 2.28 -1.30 10.51
C LEU A 166 1.12 -0.39 10.96
N GLN A 167 0.83 0.67 10.20
CA GLN A 167 -0.31 1.55 10.51
C GLN A 167 -1.66 0.83 10.39
N LEU A 168 -1.76 -0.11 9.45
CA LEU A 168 -2.97 -0.92 9.24
C LEU A 168 -3.06 -2.13 10.18
N GLY A 169 -2.03 -2.40 10.98
CA GLY A 169 -1.97 -3.58 11.86
C GLY A 169 -1.79 -4.90 11.10
N TYR A 170 -1.28 -4.86 9.86
CA TYR A 170 -0.97 -6.05 9.07
C TYR A 170 0.51 -6.43 9.20
N GLN A 171 0.83 -7.71 8.97
CA GLN A 171 2.22 -8.14 8.76
C GLN A 171 2.61 -7.78 7.32
N THR A 172 3.77 -7.15 7.11
CA THR A 172 4.25 -6.88 5.76
C THR A 172 4.49 -8.20 5.04
N PRO A 173 3.94 -8.42 3.82
CA PRO A 173 4.30 -9.57 3.02
C PRO A 173 5.78 -9.48 2.65
N GLU A 174 6.54 -10.57 2.83
CA GLU A 174 7.96 -10.60 2.47
C GLU A 174 8.15 -10.36 0.95
N ASP A 175 7.18 -10.85 0.15
CA ASP A 175 7.19 -10.81 -1.31
C ASP A 175 6.22 -9.76 -1.90
N VAL A 176 6.39 -8.47 -1.58
CA VAL A 176 5.61 -7.40 -2.26
C VAL A 176 6.20 -7.04 -3.62
N LEU A 177 7.48 -7.33 -3.86
CA LEU A 177 8.20 -6.90 -5.05
C LEU A 177 8.66 -8.05 -5.99
N GLY A 178 8.40 -9.32 -5.68
CA GLY A 178 8.87 -10.44 -6.51
C GLY A 178 10.40 -10.61 -6.49
N LEU A 179 11.09 -10.08 -5.47
CA LEU A 179 12.56 -9.98 -5.45
C LEU A 179 13.26 -11.18 -4.82
N ASP A 180 12.52 -12.14 -4.26
CA ASP A 180 13.09 -13.25 -3.49
C ASP A 180 13.24 -14.55 -4.30
N ASP A 181 12.90 -14.56 -5.59
CA ASP A 181 12.98 -15.72 -6.49
C ASP A 181 14.42 -16.17 -6.84
N GLN A 182 15.45 -15.73 -6.10
CA GLN A 182 16.84 -16.03 -6.42
C GLN A 182 17.70 -16.54 -5.26
N THR A 183 17.09 -17.14 -4.22
CA THR A 183 17.84 -17.99 -3.26
C THR A 183 17.02 -19.19 -2.78
N THR A 184 16.55 -20.03 -3.69
CA THR A 184 16.41 -21.47 -3.38
C THR A 184 16.71 -22.27 -4.63
N ASP A 185 17.96 -22.73 -4.72
CA ASP A 185 18.41 -23.73 -5.68
C ASP A 185 17.45 -24.94 -5.67
N PRO A 186 16.92 -25.37 -6.82
CA PRO A 186 16.20 -26.64 -6.93
C PRO A 186 17.21 -27.74 -7.30
N SER A 187 17.96 -28.26 -6.32
CA SER A 187 18.83 -29.45 -6.42
C SER A 187 19.32 -29.74 -4.99
N GLU A 188 19.21 -30.90 -4.35
CA GLU A 188 19.02 -32.30 -4.70
C GLU A 188 18.27 -32.96 -3.51
N GLU A 189 17.33 -33.88 -3.71
CA GLU A 189 17.39 -35.29 -3.26
C GLU A 189 15.93 -35.73 -3.10
N THR A 190 15.47 -36.95 -3.35
CA THR A 190 16.06 -38.18 -3.87
C THR A 190 14.87 -38.98 -4.39
N THR A 191 15.13 -39.74 -5.44
CA THR A 191 14.29 -40.82 -5.94
C THR A 191 13.90 -41.75 -4.80
N ASP A 192 12.61 -41.91 -4.52
CA ASP A 192 12.12 -43.11 -3.85
C ASP A 192 10.77 -43.52 -4.44
N GLU A 193 10.88 -44.22 -5.55
CA GLU A 193 9.81 -45.01 -6.15
C GLU A 193 9.50 -46.20 -5.21
N PRO A 194 8.27 -46.36 -4.68
CA PRO A 194 7.96 -47.52 -3.88
C PRO A 194 7.86 -48.75 -4.79
N LYS A 195 8.93 -49.55 -4.74
CA LYS A 195 9.12 -50.88 -5.31
C LYS A 195 7.86 -51.75 -5.15
N ARG A 196 7.15 -51.97 -6.26
CA ARG A 196 6.04 -52.93 -6.37
C ARG A 196 6.57 -54.36 -6.10
N PRO A 197 5.97 -55.16 -5.20
CA PRO A 197 6.46 -56.51 -4.92
C PRO A 197 6.23 -57.44 -6.12
N PRO A 198 7.21 -58.31 -6.46
CA PRO A 198 7.09 -59.24 -7.57
C PRO A 198 6.38 -60.52 -7.13
N GLY A 199 5.40 -60.96 -7.92
CA GLY A 199 4.91 -62.35 -7.88
C GLY A 199 3.41 -62.48 -7.66
N ALA A 200 2.67 -62.54 -8.77
CA ALA A 200 1.48 -63.38 -8.91
C ALA A 200 1.07 -63.46 -10.40
N ASP A 201 1.94 -64.00 -11.25
CA ASP A 201 1.48 -64.70 -12.46
C ASP A 201 1.33 -66.17 -12.07
N GLY A 202 0.11 -66.71 -12.15
CA GLY A 202 -0.10 -68.08 -11.68
C GLY A 202 -1.52 -68.64 -11.71
N PHE A 203 -2.14 -68.65 -12.89
CA PHE A 203 -3.05 -69.70 -13.40
C PHE A 203 -4.38 -70.08 -12.68
N MET A 204 -5.39 -70.22 -13.55
CA MET A 204 -6.68 -70.94 -13.45
C MET A 204 -7.88 -70.15 -12.94
#